data_AF-A0A957S7Z0-F1
#
_entry.id   AF-A0A957S7Z0-F1
#
_cell.length_a   1.000
_cell.length_b   1.000
_cell.length_c   1.000
_cell.angle_alpha   90.00
_cell.angle_beta   90.00
_cell.angle_gamma   90.00
#
_symmetry.space_group_name_H-M   'P 1'
#
loop_
_entity.id
_entity.type
_entity.pdbx_description
1 polymer ?
#
loop_
_entity_poly.entity_id
_entity_poly.type
_entity_poly.pdbx_seq_one_letter_code
_entity_poly.pdbx_strand_id
1 'polypeptide(L)' 'MLAATLPILKAEVMALPKEMLVNRPAPGEWSINEVIGHLIETEERGFAGRMQRMLAQENYILASCSAKANPARNDSPNGA' A
#
# COMPACT_ATOMS: atom_id res chain seq x y z
N MET A 1 -17.48 4.79 -6.24
CA MET A 1 -16.19 5.12 -6.89
C MET A 1 -15.11 4.05 -6.70
N LEU A 2 -14.97 3.38 -5.54
CA LEU A 2 -13.96 2.31 -5.36
C LEU A 2 -14.17 1.04 -6.21
N ALA A 3 -15.42 0.64 -6.47
CA ALA A 3 -15.72 -0.66 -7.10
C ALA A 3 -15.16 -0.80 -8.54
N ALA A 4 -15.02 0.30 -9.28
CA ALA A 4 -14.48 0.29 -10.64
C ALA A 4 -12.94 0.38 -10.67
N THR A 5 -12.32 0.94 -9.62
CA THR A 5 -10.88 1.21 -9.59
C THR A 5 -10.04 -0.06 -9.59
N LEU A 6 -10.41 -1.06 -8.78
CA LEU A 6 -9.65 -2.31 -8.70
C LEU A 6 -9.69 -3.14 -10.01
N PRO A 7 -10.86 -3.33 -10.66
CA PRO A 7 -10.90 -3.98 -11.97
C PRO A 7 -10.07 -3.27 -13.04
N ILE A 8 -10.12 -1.94 -13.09
CA ILE A 8 -9.34 -1.15 -14.06
C ILE A 8 -7.84 -1.30 -13.78
N LEU A 9 -7.41 -1.09 -12.53
CA LEU A 9 -6.00 -1.22 -12.15
C LEU A 9 -5.47 -2.61 -12.45
N LYS A 10 -6.25 -3.65 -12.17
CA LYS A 10 -5.88 -5.03 -12.49
C LYS A 10 -5.73 -5.24 -14.00
N ALA A 11 -6.64 -4.71 -14.81
CA ALA A 11 -6.57 -4.83 -16.26
C ALA A 11 -5.31 -4.16 -16.82
N GLU A 12 -5.04 -2.92 -16.40
CA GLU A 12 -3.86 -2.16 -16.82
C GLU A 12 -2.55 -2.87 -16.42
N VAL A 13 -2.43 -3.32 -15.17
CA VAL A 13 -1.22 -4.01 -14.68
C VAL A 13 -0.99 -5.32 -15.43
N MET A 14 -2.07 -6.08 -15.72
CA MET A 14 -1.98 -7.34 -16.46
C MET A 14 -1.64 -7.16 -17.94
N ALA A 15 -1.88 -5.97 -18.51
CA ALA A 15 -1.54 -5.66 -19.89
C ALA A 15 -0.05 -5.32 -20.07
N LEU A 16 0.68 -5.03 -18.99
CA LEU A 16 2.09 -4.64 -19.05
C LEU A 16 3.04 -5.84 -19.15
N PRO A 17 4.17 -5.70 -19.87
CA PRO A 17 5.24 -6.68 -19.84
C PRO A 17 5.76 -6.90 -18.41
N LYS A 18 6.07 -8.14 -18.05
CA LYS A 18 6.54 -8.50 -16.71
C LYS A 18 7.78 -7.70 -16.27
N GLU A 19 8.65 -7.38 -17.20
CA GLU A 19 9.87 -6.60 -16.96
C GLU A 19 9.56 -5.18 -16.45
N MET A 20 8.46 -4.58 -16.92
CA MET A 20 8.02 -3.28 -16.44
C MET A 20 7.48 -3.30 -15.02
N LEU A 21 7.01 -4.45 -14.52
CA LEU A 21 6.44 -4.54 -13.17
C LEU A 21 7.49 -4.33 -12.07
N VAL A 22 8.75 -4.63 -12.37
CA VAL A 22 9.88 -4.49 -11.45
C VAL A 22 10.78 -3.29 -11.77
N ASN A 23 10.61 -2.67 -12.94
CA ASN A 23 11.42 -1.53 -13.32
C ASN A 23 11.02 -0.28 -12.54
N ARG A 24 12.00 0.42 -11.98
CA ARG A 24 11.79 1.73 -11.34
C ARG A 24 11.99 2.85 -12.37
N PRO A 25 11.04 3.78 -12.53
CA PRO A 25 11.10 4.80 -13.58
C PRO A 25 12.25 5.79 -13.38
N ALA A 26 12.58 6.14 -12.14
CA ALA A 26 13.75 6.95 -11.78
C ALA A 26 14.34 6.51 -10.42
N PRO A 27 15.56 6.95 -10.09
CA PRO A 27 16.11 6.80 -8.73
C PRO A 27 15.16 7.42 -7.70
N GLY A 28 14.87 6.67 -6.63
CA GLY A 28 13.93 7.09 -5.60
C GLY A 28 12.45 6.93 -5.97
N GLU A 29 12.10 6.41 -7.15
CA GLU A 29 10.71 6.07 -7.50
C GLU A 29 10.41 4.58 -7.27
N TRP A 30 9.13 4.26 -7.14
CA TRP A 30 8.68 2.89 -6.95
C TRP A 30 8.36 2.21 -8.27
N SER A 31 8.68 0.92 -8.34
CA SER A 31 8.15 0.05 -9.38
C SER A 31 6.67 -0.23 -9.15
N ILE A 32 5.98 -0.73 -10.17
CA ILE A 32 4.55 -1.07 -10.09
C ILE A 32 4.29 -2.12 -9.00
N ASN A 33 5.17 -3.12 -8.86
CA ASN A 33 5.03 -4.13 -7.80
C ASN A 33 5.20 -3.55 -6.40
N GLU A 34 6.06 -2.54 -6.23
CA GLU A 34 6.24 -1.86 -4.94
C GLU A 34 5.02 -1.01 -4.59
N VAL A 35 4.44 -0.32 -5.56
CA VAL A 35 3.17 0.41 -5.39
C VAL A 35 2.06 -0.55 -4.98
N ILE A 36 1.90 -1.68 -5.68
CA ILE A 36 0.87 -2.68 -5.37
C ILE A 36 1.10 -3.31 -4.00
N GLY A 37 2.34 -3.68 -3.67
CA GLY A 37 2.70 -4.21 -2.35
C GLY A 37 2.36 -3.22 -1.22
N HIS A 38 2.61 -1.93 -1.44
CA HIS A 38 2.23 -0.89 -0.49
C HIS A 38 0.71 -0.74 -0.36
N LEU A 39 -0.05 -0.80 -1.46
CA LEU A 39 -1.52 -0.78 -1.42
C LEU A 39 -2.08 -1.98 -0.63
N ILE A 40 -1.55 -3.18 -0.84
CA ILE A 40 -1.97 -4.38 -0.11
C ILE A 40 -1.67 -4.25 1.39
N GLU A 41 -0.45 -3.85 1.77
CA GLU A 41 -0.09 -3.70 3.18
C GLU A 41 -0.93 -2.61 3.88
N THR A 42 -1.17 -1.48 3.19
CA THR A 42 -1.99 -0.39 3.74
C THR A 42 -3.46 -0.76 3.85
N GLU A 43 -4.00 -1.56 2.93
CA GLU A 43 -5.38 -2.04 3.04
C GLU A 43 -5.52 -3.13 4.10
N GLU A 44 -4.71 -4.19 4.04
CA GLU A 44 -4.82 -5.33 4.95
C GLU A 44 -4.48 -4.96 6.40
N ARG A 45 -3.40 -4.21 6.63
CA ARG A 45 -2.92 -3.92 7.99
C ARG A 45 -3.25 -2.51 8.47
N GLY A 46 -3.39 -1.58 7.53
CA GLY A 46 -3.79 -0.21 7.81
C GLY A 46 -5.29 -0.12 8.02
N PHE A 47 -6.10 -0.31 6.98
CA PHE A 47 -7.55 -0.11 7.07
C PHE A 47 -8.30 -1.33 7.62
N ALA A 48 -8.30 -2.44 6.89
CA ALA A 48 -9.06 -3.65 7.25
C ALA A 48 -8.61 -4.20 8.61
N GLY A 49 -7.31 -4.27 8.86
CA GLY A 49 -6.77 -4.73 10.14
C GLY A 49 -7.10 -3.80 11.31
N ARG A 50 -7.27 -2.49 11.10
CA ARG A 50 -7.77 -1.59 12.16
C ARG A 50 -9.27 -1.76 12.37
N MET A 51 -10.06 -1.88 11.30
CA MET A 51 -11.50 -2.15 11.38
C MET A 51 -11.81 -3.45 12.14
N GLN A 52 -11.07 -4.53 11.86
CA GLN A 52 -11.22 -5.79 12.59
C GLN A 52 -10.90 -5.64 14.09
N ARG A 53 -9.87 -4.87 14.45
CA ARG A 53 -9.53 -4.59 15.86
C ARG A 53 -10.58 -3.71 16.55
N MET A 54 -11.14 -2.72 15.85
CA MET A 54 -12.26 -1.92 16.34
C MET A 54 -13.48 -2.77 16.66
N LEU A 55 -13.81 -3.73 15.81
CA LEU A 55 -14.93 -4.65 16.04
C LEU A 55 -14.67 -5.64 17.18
N ALA A 56 -13.40 -6.03 17.39
CA ALA A 56 -13.03 -7.03 18.39
C ALA A 56 -12.76 -6.48 19.80
N GLN A 57 -12.57 -5.16 19.96
CA GLN A 57 -12.16 -4.54 21.23
C GLN A 57 -13.14 -3.44 21.66
N GLU A 58 -13.64 -3.50 22.89
CA GLU A 58 -14.61 -2.52 23.42
C GLU A 58 -14.07 -1.08 23.50
N ASN A 59 -12.77 -0.90 23.70
CA ASN A 59 -12.14 0.43 23.88
C ASN A 59 -10.91 0.61 22.97
N TYR A 60 -11.07 0.43 21.66
CA TYR A 60 -9.98 0.64 20.71
C TYR A 60 -9.65 2.13 20.51
N ILE A 61 -8.41 2.53 20.85
CA ILE A 61 -7.91 3.88 20.57
C ILE A 61 -7.22 3.90 19.20
N LEU A 62 -7.71 4.75 18.32
CA LEU A 62 -7.14 4.97 17.00
C LEU A 62 -5.81 5.74 17.11
N ALA A 63 -4.70 5.07 16.80
CA ALA A 63 -3.42 5.74 16.62
C ALA A 63 -3.46 6.65 15.39
N SER A 64 -3.01 7.90 15.54
CA SER A 64 -2.94 8.87 14.43
C SER A 64 -2.05 8.33 13.30
N CYS A 65 -2.46 8.58 12.06
CA CYS A 65 -1.73 8.14 10.86
C CYS A 65 -0.33 8.76 10.74
N SER A 66 -0.04 9.82 11.52
CA SER A 66 1.28 10.45 11.62
C SER A 66 2.18 9.85 12.70
N ALA A 67 1.78 8.75 13.35
CA ALA A 67 2.68 8.02 14.24
C ALA A 67 3.93 7.62 13.44
N LYS A 68 5.09 8.16 13.81
CA LYS A 68 6.34 8.12 13.03
C LYS A 68 6.56 6.73 12.43
N ALA A 69 6.85 6.70 11.13
CA ALA A 69 7.28 5.51 10.43
C ALA A 69 8.34 4.78 11.26
N ASN A 70 8.13 3.49 11.48
CA ASN A 70 9.17 2.63 12.03
C ASN A 70 10.33 2.65 11.02
N PRO A 71 11.57 3.00 11.40
CA PRO A 71 12.69 3.11 10.46
C PRO A 71 13.03 1.80 9.72
N ALA A 72 12.48 0.65 10.16
CA ALA A 72 12.57 -0.63 9.47
C ALA A 72 11.49 -0.84 8.37
N ARG A 73 10.57 0.11 8.18
CA ARG A 73 9.53 0.05 7.15
C ARG A 73 9.96 0.88 5.94
N ASN A 74 9.98 0.24 4.77
CA ASN A 74 10.27 0.85 3.48
C ASN A 74 9.10 1.72 2.99
N ASP A 75 8.65 2.66 3.81
CA ASP A 75 7.43 3.46 3.59
C ASP A 75 7.71 4.74 2.79
N SER A 76 8.96 4.96 2.36
CA SER A 76 9.38 6.21 1.72
C SER A 76 10.22 5.94 0.47
N PRO A 77 9.85 6.53 -0.69
CA PRO A 77 10.65 6.44 -1.91
C PRO A 77 12.02 7.13 -1.80
N ASN A 78 12.14 8.14 -0.93
CA ASN A 78 13.38 8.86 -0.67
C ASN A 78 14.05 8.40 0.62
N GLY A 79 14.85 7.34 0.50
CA GLY A 79 15.98 7.10 1.39
C GLY A 79 17.27 7.28 0.59
N ALA A 80 17.94 8.41 0.82
CA ALA A 80 19.14 8.95 0.15
C ALA A 80 18.88 9.91 -1.02
#